data_AF-A0A1P8RTH7-F1
#
_entry.id   AF-A0A1P8RTH7-F1
#
_cell.length_a   1.000
_cell.length_b   1.000
_cell.length_c   1.000
_cell.angle_alpha   90.00
_cell.angle_beta   90.00
_cell.angle_gamma   90.00
#
_symmetry.space_group_name_H-M   'P 1'
#
loop_
_entity.id
_entity.type
_entity.pdbx_description
1 polymer ?
#
loop_
_entity_poly.entity_id
_entity_poly.type
_entity_poly.pdbx_seq_one_letter_code
_entity_poly.pdbx_strand_id
1 'polypeptide(L)'
;MKTLMLHSVGCEKENWYRKWLSISIEHFENFCQYLVKNNFETIFLDSWVENPNADNKIVLTFDDGYLDNWVYAYPILKKYGLKGTIFINPEFIQNETDIRYNLEDVWNKKIDQSHLTKLGFLNWSELKAMQDSGVIDIQSHSMSHNFYFYSNKIIDIYTGQPKHNWLPWLSKPKRKPYYINEDQSKFIDNGFPIFEYDRALRVRRYIPDEKFIQYSVDAYSKLGEAIDKTEFIKNLNDKLNEFPGCFESDADMHNRYTYELAESKRIIEEKLSKPVDFICWPGGGFNQSSIDVAKEVNYKAMTASDKKIKSLNTEGILNISRNAMTSFIQTPKRDHYIKNPQFLVTLFKYHNGSVLSKYKYRLRKLSLIVFDKLF
;
A
#
# COMPACT_ATOMS: atom_id res chain seq x y z
N MET A 1 -4.68 20.58 6.35
CA MET A 1 -4.62 19.25 5.69
C MET A 1 -4.68 18.18 6.78
N LYS A 2 -5.83 17.51 6.93
CA LYS A 2 -6.12 16.59 8.07
C LYS A 2 -6.44 15.15 7.62
N THR A 3 -5.91 14.74 6.47
CA THR A 3 -6.02 13.35 5.99
C THR A 3 -4.72 12.61 6.33
N LEU A 4 -4.83 11.53 7.09
CA LEU A 4 -3.73 10.74 7.59
C LEU A 4 -3.72 9.37 6.90
N MET A 5 -2.53 8.91 6.51
CA MET A 5 -2.33 7.64 5.83
C MET A 5 -1.58 6.65 6.74
N LEU A 6 -2.22 5.52 6.99
CA LEU A 6 -1.71 4.33 7.67
C LEU A 6 -1.78 3.13 6.71
N HIS A 7 -1.26 1.97 7.11
CA HIS A 7 -1.31 0.74 6.32
C HIS A 7 -1.66 -0.43 7.24
N SER A 8 -0.70 -0.86 8.06
CA SER A 8 -0.81 -2.02 8.96
C SER A 8 -0.84 -1.58 10.43
N VAL A 9 -1.52 -2.32 11.30
CA VAL A 9 -1.55 -2.12 12.76
C VAL A 9 -1.18 -3.42 13.47
N GLY A 10 -0.33 -3.39 14.49
CA GLY A 10 -0.02 -4.52 15.39
C GLY A 10 0.89 -5.63 14.85
N CYS A 11 1.44 -5.48 13.65
CA CYS A 11 2.31 -6.46 12.99
C CYS A 11 3.80 -6.07 12.98
N GLU A 12 4.23 -5.09 13.78
CA GLU A 12 5.60 -4.56 13.76
C GLU A 12 6.65 -5.54 14.30
N LYS A 13 6.21 -6.56 15.05
CA LYS A 13 7.06 -7.63 15.62
C LYS A 13 7.02 -8.91 14.81
N GLU A 14 6.17 -9.00 13.79
CA GLU A 14 6.01 -10.22 13.00
C GLU A 14 7.16 -10.39 12.00
N ASN A 15 7.39 -11.64 11.57
CA ASN A 15 8.40 -11.95 10.55
C ASN A 15 7.88 -11.61 9.14
N TRP A 16 7.65 -10.32 8.91
CA TRP A 16 7.17 -9.78 7.64
C TRP A 16 8.12 -8.70 7.14
N TYR A 17 8.58 -8.83 5.89
CA TYR A 17 9.57 -7.90 5.33
C TYR A 17 9.05 -6.45 5.19
N ARG A 18 7.73 -6.23 5.23
CA ARG A 18 7.14 -4.88 5.30
C ARG A 18 6.61 -4.48 6.67
N LYS A 19 7.06 -5.12 7.76
CA LYS A 19 6.68 -4.76 9.14
C LYS A 19 6.91 -3.26 9.47
N TRP A 20 7.77 -2.57 8.73
CA TRP A 20 7.98 -1.12 8.81
C TRP A 20 6.75 -0.28 8.44
N LEU A 21 5.76 -0.86 7.76
CA LEU A 21 4.44 -0.26 7.49
C LEU A 21 3.51 -0.31 8.71
N SER A 22 3.83 -1.16 9.69
CA SER A 22 2.99 -1.40 10.86
C SER A 22 3.28 -0.43 12.00
N ILE A 23 2.22 0.12 12.56
CA ILE A 23 2.20 0.83 13.84
C ILE A 23 1.81 -0.16 14.95
N SER A 24 2.38 -0.07 16.16
CA SER A 24 1.96 -0.95 17.27
C SER A 24 0.53 -0.67 17.72
N ILE A 25 -0.14 -1.69 18.26
CA ILE A 25 -1.51 -1.59 18.81
C ILE A 25 -1.59 -0.45 19.84
N GLU A 26 -0.63 -0.41 20.77
CA GLU A 26 -0.55 0.59 21.83
C GLU A 26 -0.44 2.01 21.26
N HIS A 27 0.39 2.20 20.22
CA HIS A 27 0.55 3.50 19.58
C HIS A 27 -0.70 3.96 18.85
N PHE A 28 -1.36 3.05 18.16
CA PHE A 28 -2.61 3.34 17.45
C PHE A 28 -3.73 3.69 18.43
N GLU A 29 -3.88 2.92 19.51
CA GLU A 29 -4.87 3.17 20.55
C GLU A 29 -4.59 4.49 21.30
N ASN A 30 -3.35 4.78 21.68
CA ASN A 30 -2.98 6.07 22.28
C ASN A 30 -3.28 7.25 21.35
N PHE A 31 -3.10 7.08 20.03
CA PHE A 31 -3.48 8.09 19.07
C PHE A 31 -5.00 8.30 19.02
N CYS A 32 -5.79 7.22 19.00
CA CYS A 32 -7.25 7.30 19.07
C CYS A 32 -7.74 8.00 20.35
N GLN A 33 -7.17 7.64 21.51
CA GLN A 33 -7.45 8.32 22.78
C GLN A 33 -7.12 9.81 22.74
N TYR A 34 -5.99 10.16 22.12
CA TYR A 34 -5.60 11.55 21.93
C TYR A 34 -6.63 12.32 21.08
N LEU A 35 -7.15 11.71 20.00
CA LEU A 35 -8.18 12.33 19.16
C LEU A 35 -9.44 12.65 19.98
N VAL A 36 -9.98 11.64 20.67
CA VAL A 36 -11.19 11.79 21.50
C VAL A 36 -10.97 12.83 22.60
N LYS A 37 -9.85 12.76 23.33
CA LYS A 37 -9.53 13.70 24.43
C LYS A 37 -9.43 15.16 23.96
N ASN A 38 -9.09 15.39 22.70
CA ASN A 38 -8.93 16.73 22.13
C ASN A 38 -10.11 17.12 21.23
N ASN A 39 -11.25 16.43 21.35
CA ASN A 39 -12.48 16.69 20.60
C ASN A 39 -12.30 16.65 19.07
N PHE A 40 -11.39 15.80 18.59
CA PHE A 40 -11.31 15.52 17.16
C PHE A 40 -12.38 14.50 16.76
N GLU A 41 -13.07 14.79 15.68
CA GLU A 41 -14.00 13.88 15.02
C GLU A 41 -13.30 13.25 13.82
N THR A 42 -13.43 11.95 13.64
CA THR A 42 -12.99 11.29 12.40
C THR A 42 -14.16 11.11 11.44
N ILE A 43 -13.97 11.50 10.19
CA ILE A 43 -14.99 11.45 9.13
C ILE A 43 -14.51 10.63 7.93
N PHE A 44 -15.46 10.19 7.12
CA PHE A 44 -15.19 9.59 5.81
C PHE A 44 -14.86 10.66 4.76
N LEU A 45 -14.38 10.20 3.61
CA LEU A 45 -13.89 11.07 2.53
C LEU A 45 -15.01 11.86 1.83
N ASP A 46 -16.23 11.33 1.77
CA ASP A 46 -17.41 12.01 1.23
C ASP A 46 -17.72 13.31 1.99
N SER A 47 -17.79 13.22 3.31
CA SER A 47 -17.99 14.34 4.22
C SER A 47 -16.84 15.34 4.16
N TRP A 48 -15.63 14.87 3.86
CA TRP A 48 -14.45 15.72 3.69
C TRP A 48 -14.53 16.53 2.39
N VAL A 49 -14.98 15.94 1.29
CA VAL A 49 -15.13 16.63 0.00
C VAL A 49 -16.13 17.78 0.10
N GLU A 50 -17.21 17.60 0.88
CA GLU A 50 -18.21 18.65 1.09
C GLU A 50 -17.70 19.82 1.94
N ASN A 51 -16.85 19.55 2.94
CA ASN A 51 -16.30 20.58 3.82
C ASN A 51 -14.83 20.30 4.22
N PRO A 52 -13.87 20.59 3.32
CA PRO A 52 -12.46 20.25 3.54
C PRO A 52 -11.77 21.08 4.63
N ASN A 53 -12.39 22.19 5.06
CA ASN A 53 -11.86 23.13 6.05
C ASN A 53 -12.48 22.99 7.44
N ALA A 54 -13.25 21.93 7.69
CA ALA A 54 -13.86 21.73 9.00
C ALA A 54 -12.81 21.63 10.12
N ASP A 55 -12.96 22.47 11.13
CA ASP A 55 -12.14 22.40 12.33
C ASP A 55 -12.40 21.10 13.09
N ASN A 56 -11.35 20.59 13.75
CA ASN A 56 -11.37 19.31 14.48
C ASN A 56 -11.78 18.04 13.72
N LYS A 57 -12.00 18.09 12.40
CA LYS A 57 -12.27 16.88 11.61
C LYS A 57 -11.01 16.26 11.03
N ILE A 58 -10.87 14.94 11.11
CA ILE A 58 -9.72 14.17 10.62
C ILE A 58 -10.23 13.06 9.72
N VAL A 59 -9.52 12.78 8.64
CA VAL A 59 -9.75 11.56 7.85
C VAL A 59 -8.61 10.59 8.15
N LEU A 60 -8.95 9.38 8.59
CA LEU A 60 -8.00 8.29 8.74
C LEU A 60 -8.14 7.36 7.53
N THR A 61 -7.04 7.09 6.85
CA THR A 61 -7.00 6.19 5.69
C THR A 61 -6.02 5.06 5.92
N PHE A 62 -6.36 3.85 5.46
CA PHE A 62 -5.53 2.66 5.49
C PHE A 62 -5.40 2.12 4.07
N ASP A 63 -4.17 1.90 3.61
CA ASP A 63 -3.91 1.40 2.26
C ASP A 63 -3.65 -0.11 2.27
N ASP A 64 -3.80 -0.75 1.10
CA ASP A 64 -3.52 -2.16 0.76
C ASP A 64 -4.54 -3.22 1.23
N GLY A 65 -5.35 -2.98 2.26
CA GLY A 65 -6.36 -3.94 2.73
C GLY A 65 -5.79 -5.11 3.56
N TYR A 66 -4.81 -4.85 4.41
CA TYR A 66 -4.24 -5.85 5.33
C TYR A 66 -5.26 -6.35 6.36
N LEU A 67 -5.19 -7.65 6.67
CA LEU A 67 -6.08 -8.32 7.65
C LEU A 67 -6.06 -7.64 9.01
N ASP A 68 -4.90 -7.13 9.42
CA ASP A 68 -4.73 -6.48 10.71
C ASP A 68 -5.61 -5.23 10.91
N ASN A 69 -6.14 -4.67 9.82
CA ASN A 69 -7.12 -3.58 9.88
C ASN A 69 -8.46 -4.08 10.45
N TRP A 70 -8.87 -5.31 10.15
CA TRP A 70 -10.01 -5.98 10.79
C TRP A 70 -9.68 -6.43 12.20
N VAL A 71 -8.50 -7.04 12.39
CA VAL A 71 -8.13 -7.68 13.67
C VAL A 71 -7.91 -6.65 14.77
N TYR A 72 -7.25 -5.53 14.46
CA TYR A 72 -6.85 -4.52 15.43
C TYR A 72 -7.45 -3.14 15.19
N ALA A 73 -7.35 -2.59 13.97
CA ALA A 73 -7.70 -1.19 13.74
C ALA A 73 -9.21 -0.93 13.91
N TYR A 74 -10.05 -1.76 13.29
CA TYR A 74 -11.51 -1.64 13.33
C TYR A 74 -12.09 -1.71 14.76
N PRO A 75 -11.79 -2.73 15.59
CA PRO A 75 -12.26 -2.78 16.98
C PRO A 75 -11.88 -1.56 17.80
N ILE A 76 -10.65 -1.05 17.61
CA ILE A 76 -10.16 0.13 18.32
C ILE A 76 -10.91 1.38 17.86
N LEU A 77 -11.06 1.59 16.56
CA LEU A 77 -11.83 2.72 16.03
C LEU A 77 -13.27 2.69 16.56
N LYS A 78 -13.92 1.53 16.51
CA LYS A 78 -15.28 1.33 17.04
C LYS A 78 -15.37 1.64 18.55
N LYS A 79 -14.43 1.13 19.35
CA LYS A 79 -14.34 1.40 20.81
C LYS A 79 -14.32 2.90 21.14
N TYR A 80 -13.67 3.71 20.31
CA TYR A 80 -13.53 5.15 20.53
C TYR A 80 -14.54 6.00 19.72
N GLY A 81 -15.50 5.38 19.03
CA GLY A 81 -16.47 6.10 18.19
C GLY A 81 -15.82 6.82 17.01
N LEU A 82 -14.69 6.31 16.53
CA LEU A 82 -13.94 6.86 15.41
C LEU A 82 -14.24 6.08 14.11
N LYS A 83 -13.91 6.69 12.98
CA LYS A 83 -14.15 6.22 11.62
C LYS A 83 -12.85 6.20 10.82
N GLY A 84 -12.79 5.32 9.82
CA GLY A 84 -11.67 5.25 8.89
C GLY A 84 -12.09 4.81 7.49
N THR A 85 -11.25 5.06 6.50
CA THR A 85 -11.43 4.57 5.14
C THR A 85 -10.32 3.58 4.81
N ILE A 86 -10.66 2.41 4.28
CA ILE A 86 -9.68 1.43 3.77
C ILE A 86 -9.72 1.47 2.24
N PHE A 87 -8.56 1.72 1.62
CA PHE A 87 -8.36 1.56 0.19
C PHE A 87 -7.86 0.15 -0.10
N ILE A 88 -8.61 -0.62 -0.88
CA ILE A 88 -8.30 -2.02 -1.16
C ILE A 88 -7.93 -2.28 -2.62
N ASN A 89 -7.16 -3.35 -2.82
CA ASN A 89 -6.91 -3.95 -4.12
C ASN A 89 -7.68 -5.26 -4.24
N PRO A 90 -8.74 -5.37 -5.07
CA PRO A 90 -9.53 -6.59 -5.15
C PRO A 90 -8.74 -7.88 -5.44
N GLU A 91 -7.62 -7.82 -6.18
CA GLU A 91 -6.78 -9.01 -6.41
C GLU A 91 -6.02 -9.49 -5.17
N PHE A 92 -5.90 -8.69 -4.12
CA PHE A 92 -5.33 -9.10 -2.83
C PHE A 92 -6.41 -9.52 -1.82
N ILE A 93 -7.68 -9.22 -2.07
CA ILE A 93 -8.76 -9.57 -1.16
C ILE A 93 -9.11 -11.06 -1.31
N GLN A 94 -9.20 -11.72 -0.17
CA GLN A 94 -9.56 -13.12 -0.05
C GLN A 94 -11.04 -13.35 -0.40
N ASN A 95 -11.33 -14.42 -1.14
CA ASN A 95 -12.69 -14.80 -1.52
C ASN A 95 -13.39 -15.62 -0.43
N GLU A 96 -12.61 -16.09 0.55
CA GLU A 96 -13.07 -16.79 1.73
C GLU A 96 -14.13 -15.96 2.47
N THR A 97 -15.20 -16.61 2.91
CA THR A 97 -16.34 -15.93 3.53
C THR A 97 -16.30 -15.96 5.06
N ASP A 98 -15.34 -16.69 5.64
CA ASP A 98 -15.22 -16.84 7.09
C ASP A 98 -14.69 -15.55 7.71
N ILE A 99 -15.47 -14.97 8.62
CA ILE A 99 -15.04 -13.80 9.38
C ILE A 99 -14.10 -14.27 10.50
N ARG A 100 -12.83 -13.87 10.43
CA ARG A 100 -11.83 -14.24 11.45
C ARG A 100 -12.08 -13.47 12.74
N TYR A 101 -11.56 -13.98 13.86
CA TYR A 101 -11.65 -13.29 15.14
C TYR A 101 -10.84 -11.98 15.15
N ASN A 102 -11.31 -11.01 15.94
CA ASN A 102 -10.64 -9.73 16.16
C ASN A 102 -10.54 -9.38 17.66
N LEU A 103 -10.04 -8.18 17.98
CA LEU A 103 -9.91 -7.74 19.38
C LEU A 103 -11.23 -7.70 20.16
N GLU A 104 -12.39 -7.49 19.53
CA GLU A 104 -13.67 -7.53 20.24
C GLU A 104 -13.93 -8.93 20.81
N ASP A 105 -13.57 -10.00 20.09
CA ASP A 105 -13.73 -11.36 20.57
C ASP A 105 -12.81 -11.68 21.75
N VAL A 106 -11.60 -11.10 21.75
CA VAL A 106 -10.67 -11.17 22.89
C VAL A 106 -11.21 -10.40 24.10
N TRP A 107 -11.67 -9.15 23.91
CA TRP A 107 -12.23 -8.34 24.99
C TRP A 107 -13.47 -8.99 25.62
N ASN A 108 -14.26 -9.68 24.81
CA ASN A 108 -15.42 -10.45 25.24
C ASN A 108 -15.09 -11.86 25.74
N LYS A 109 -13.80 -12.20 25.89
CA LYS A 109 -13.30 -13.49 26.40
C LYS A 109 -13.79 -14.71 25.62
N LYS A 110 -14.10 -14.56 24.32
CA LYS A 110 -14.46 -15.70 23.45
C LYS A 110 -13.23 -16.52 23.04
N ILE A 111 -12.09 -15.85 22.89
CA ILE A 111 -10.81 -16.45 22.55
C ILE A 111 -9.67 -15.78 23.32
N ASP A 112 -8.55 -16.47 23.43
CA ASP A 112 -7.29 -15.85 23.85
C ASP A 112 -6.64 -15.07 22.69
N GLN A 113 -5.90 -14.00 23.01
CA GLN A 113 -5.24 -13.16 22.02
C GLN A 113 -4.24 -13.94 21.13
N SER A 114 -3.63 -15.02 21.64
CA SER A 114 -2.72 -15.88 20.89
C SER A 114 -3.39 -16.60 19.70
N HIS A 115 -4.72 -16.68 19.67
CA HIS A 115 -5.47 -17.28 18.56
C HIS A 115 -5.82 -16.30 17.44
N LEU A 116 -5.46 -15.01 17.56
CA LEU A 116 -5.67 -14.05 16.49
C LEU A 116 -4.72 -14.32 15.31
N THR A 117 -5.30 -14.43 14.11
CA THR A 117 -4.53 -14.45 12.86
C THR A 117 -4.11 -13.02 12.52
N LYS A 118 -2.81 -12.75 12.51
CA LYS A 118 -2.30 -11.37 12.43
C LYS A 118 -2.01 -10.91 11.01
N LEU A 119 -1.31 -11.77 10.24
CA LEU A 119 -0.81 -11.44 8.92
C LEU A 119 -1.70 -12.01 7.81
N GLY A 120 -1.89 -11.23 6.76
CA GLY A 120 -2.67 -11.61 5.58
C GLY A 120 -3.43 -10.41 5.02
N PHE A 121 -4.36 -10.71 4.13
CA PHE A 121 -5.30 -9.74 3.58
C PHE A 121 -6.70 -9.99 4.10
N LEU A 122 -7.47 -8.91 4.12
CA LEU A 122 -8.90 -8.96 4.40
C LEU A 122 -9.61 -9.88 3.41
N ASN A 123 -10.76 -10.39 3.83
CA ASN A 123 -11.71 -11.03 2.93
C ASN A 123 -12.98 -10.18 2.75
N TRP A 124 -13.80 -10.54 1.76
CA TRP A 124 -15.02 -9.77 1.45
C TRP A 124 -16.04 -9.72 2.59
N SER A 125 -16.14 -10.78 3.41
CA SER A 125 -17.05 -10.79 4.56
C SER A 125 -16.62 -9.83 5.65
N GLU A 126 -15.33 -9.74 5.95
CA GLU A 126 -14.76 -8.80 6.91
C GLU A 126 -14.93 -7.35 6.44
N LEU A 127 -14.67 -7.09 5.15
CA LEU A 127 -14.90 -5.79 4.53
C LEU A 127 -16.37 -5.36 4.67
N LYS A 128 -17.30 -6.27 4.35
CA LYS A 128 -18.74 -6.03 4.48
C LYS A 128 -19.13 -5.77 5.93
N ALA A 129 -18.64 -6.57 6.88
CA ALA A 129 -18.94 -6.41 8.30
C ALA A 129 -18.47 -5.05 8.84
N MET A 130 -17.28 -4.60 8.47
CA MET A 130 -16.79 -3.27 8.86
C MET A 130 -17.60 -2.15 8.22
N GLN A 131 -18.03 -2.32 6.97
CA GLN A 131 -18.85 -1.33 6.29
C GLN A 131 -20.25 -1.21 6.87
N ASP A 132 -20.95 -2.33 7.06
CA ASP A 132 -22.29 -2.38 7.64
C ASP A 132 -22.34 -1.78 9.05
N SER A 133 -21.21 -1.81 9.78
CA SER A 133 -21.09 -1.21 11.11
C SER A 133 -21.10 0.33 11.12
N GLY A 134 -20.86 0.98 9.97
CA GLY A 134 -20.71 2.43 9.86
C GLY A 134 -19.38 2.99 10.40
N VAL A 135 -18.42 2.14 10.74
CA VAL A 135 -17.08 2.52 11.26
C VAL A 135 -16.07 2.68 10.13
N ILE A 136 -16.17 1.83 9.09
CA ILE A 136 -15.21 1.82 7.98
C ILE A 136 -15.91 2.05 6.65
N ASP A 137 -15.35 2.92 5.82
CA ASP A 137 -15.69 3.03 4.40
C ASP A 137 -14.63 2.31 3.55
N ILE A 138 -15.06 1.59 2.51
CA ILE A 138 -14.17 0.86 1.61
C ILE A 138 -14.11 1.56 0.25
N GLN A 139 -12.89 1.83 -0.23
CA GLN A 139 -12.62 2.56 -1.46
C GLN A 139 -11.52 1.89 -2.30
N SER A 140 -11.28 2.38 -3.52
CA SER A 140 -10.39 1.73 -4.48
C SER A 140 -8.92 2.10 -4.27
N HIS A 141 -8.05 1.09 -4.23
CA HIS A 141 -6.60 1.25 -4.36
C HIS A 141 -6.09 0.79 -5.73
N SER A 142 -6.94 0.78 -6.76
CA SER A 142 -6.75 0.05 -8.03
C SER A 142 -6.89 -1.47 -7.91
N MET A 143 -6.94 -2.16 -9.04
CA MET A 143 -7.21 -3.60 -9.10
C MET A 143 -6.07 -4.42 -8.51
N SER A 144 -4.84 -4.17 -8.96
CA SER A 144 -3.80 -5.19 -8.91
C SER A 144 -2.54 -4.78 -8.12
N HIS A 145 -2.34 -3.49 -7.84
CA HIS A 145 -1.12 -2.95 -7.22
C HIS A 145 0.20 -3.40 -7.91
N ASN A 146 0.16 -3.68 -9.22
CA ASN A 146 1.31 -4.24 -9.97
C ASN A 146 2.42 -3.23 -10.22
N PHE A 147 3.59 -3.78 -10.53
CA PHE A 147 4.69 -3.09 -11.19
C PHE A 147 4.86 -3.66 -12.61
N TYR A 148 5.25 -2.81 -13.55
CA TYR A 148 5.58 -3.22 -14.91
C TYR A 148 6.93 -2.66 -15.31
N PHE A 149 7.67 -3.44 -16.10
CA PHE A 149 8.86 -2.96 -16.79
C PHE A 149 8.46 -1.82 -17.74
N TYR A 150 9.28 -0.79 -17.88
CA TYR A 150 9.03 0.34 -18.78
C TYR A 150 10.19 0.64 -19.73
N SER A 151 11.29 -0.10 -19.62
CA SER A 151 12.41 -0.03 -20.56
C SER A 151 13.02 -1.42 -20.71
N ASN A 152 13.81 -1.60 -21.76
CA ASN A 152 14.59 -2.81 -21.99
C ASN A 152 15.92 -2.80 -21.22
N LYS A 153 16.18 -1.81 -20.36
CA LYS A 153 17.42 -1.74 -19.58
C LYS A 153 17.37 -2.69 -18.39
N ILE A 154 18.28 -3.66 -18.37
CA ILE A 154 18.44 -4.62 -17.28
C ILE A 154 19.15 -3.95 -16.11
N ILE A 155 18.59 -4.06 -14.90
CA ILE A 155 19.11 -3.45 -13.67
C ILE A 155 19.45 -4.46 -12.57
N ASP A 156 18.94 -5.69 -12.68
CA ASP A 156 19.29 -6.78 -11.77
C ASP A 156 18.91 -8.13 -12.40
N ILE A 157 19.22 -9.22 -11.69
CA ILE A 157 18.80 -10.58 -11.98
C ILE A 157 18.03 -11.11 -10.77
N TYR A 158 16.91 -11.76 -11.01
CA TYR A 158 16.13 -12.41 -9.98
C TYR A 158 16.91 -13.58 -9.39
N THR A 159 17.07 -13.56 -8.07
CA THR A 159 17.77 -14.59 -7.29
C THR A 159 16.97 -15.00 -6.05
N GLY A 160 15.64 -14.89 -6.13
CA GLY A 160 14.72 -15.13 -5.01
C GLY A 160 14.27 -13.87 -4.26
N GLN A 161 13.57 -14.11 -3.14
CA GLN A 161 12.94 -13.09 -2.28
C GLN A 161 13.86 -12.68 -1.11
N PRO A 162 13.66 -11.49 -0.47
CA PRO A 162 12.52 -10.56 -0.59
C PRO A 162 12.65 -9.52 -1.71
N LYS A 163 13.78 -9.44 -2.42
CA LYS A 163 13.94 -8.50 -3.53
C LYS A 163 13.00 -8.91 -4.68
N HIS A 164 12.32 -7.95 -5.29
CA HIS A 164 11.39 -8.20 -6.42
C HIS A 164 10.24 -9.19 -6.12
N ASN A 165 9.78 -9.28 -4.87
CA ASN A 165 8.63 -10.11 -4.50
C ASN A 165 7.29 -9.74 -5.17
N TRP A 166 7.24 -8.63 -5.89
CA TRP A 166 6.11 -8.27 -6.73
C TRP A 166 6.09 -9.06 -8.05
N LEU A 167 7.21 -9.64 -8.49
CA LEU A 167 7.30 -10.33 -9.77
C LEU A 167 6.46 -11.62 -9.83
N PRO A 168 6.45 -12.49 -8.79
CA PRO A 168 5.51 -13.61 -8.69
C PRO A 168 4.06 -13.23 -8.89
N TRP A 169 3.67 -12.01 -8.52
CA TRP A 169 2.30 -11.52 -8.64
C TRP A 169 1.85 -11.36 -10.10
N LEU A 170 2.78 -11.16 -11.03
CA LEU A 170 2.49 -11.12 -12.46
C LEU A 170 2.29 -12.53 -13.03
N SER A 171 3.07 -13.51 -12.56
CA SER A 171 3.02 -14.90 -13.02
C SER A 171 1.82 -15.65 -12.46
N LYS A 172 1.50 -15.44 -11.18
CA LYS A 172 0.42 -16.13 -10.45
C LYS A 172 -0.50 -15.12 -9.74
N PRO A 173 -1.28 -14.29 -10.46
CA PRO A 173 -2.10 -13.24 -9.86
C PRO A 173 -3.12 -13.77 -8.84
N LYS A 174 -3.68 -14.97 -9.05
CA LYS A 174 -4.61 -15.62 -8.10
C LYS A 174 -3.97 -15.96 -6.74
N ARG A 175 -2.63 -15.92 -6.62
CA ARG A 175 -1.91 -16.18 -5.37
C ARG A 175 -1.52 -14.91 -4.62
N LYS A 176 -1.82 -13.72 -5.15
CA LYS A 176 -1.56 -12.43 -4.48
C LYS A 176 -2.09 -12.37 -3.03
N PRO A 177 -3.32 -12.81 -2.70
CA PRO A 177 -3.83 -12.72 -1.32
C PRO A 177 -3.02 -13.50 -0.28
N TYR A 178 -2.13 -14.39 -0.72
CA TYR A 178 -1.37 -15.29 0.13
C TYR A 178 0.11 -14.95 0.22
N TYR A 179 0.63 -13.93 -0.48
CA TYR A 179 2.08 -13.69 -0.56
C TYR A 179 2.76 -13.42 0.79
N ILE A 180 2.00 -12.99 1.80
CA ILE A 180 2.54 -12.78 3.17
C ILE A 180 2.75 -14.12 3.89
N ASN A 181 1.91 -15.11 3.61
CA ASN A 181 1.83 -16.38 4.34
C ASN A 181 2.27 -17.59 3.48
N GLU A 182 2.67 -17.37 2.24
CA GLU A 182 3.12 -18.37 1.27
C GLU A 182 4.51 -18.02 0.75
N ASP A 183 5.42 -19.00 0.72
CA ASP A 183 6.67 -18.86 0.00
C ASP A 183 6.42 -18.90 -1.51
N GLN A 184 6.55 -17.74 -2.15
CA GLN A 184 6.39 -17.57 -3.60
C GLN A 184 7.73 -17.45 -4.34
N SER A 185 8.85 -17.76 -3.68
CA SER A 185 10.20 -17.62 -4.25
C SER A 185 10.40 -18.45 -5.52
N LYS A 186 9.71 -19.60 -5.62
CA LYS A 186 9.78 -20.56 -6.74
C LYS A 186 8.82 -20.24 -7.90
N PHE A 187 8.05 -19.16 -7.85
CA PHE A 187 7.12 -18.81 -8.94
C PHE A 187 7.82 -18.16 -10.14
N ILE A 188 9.07 -17.74 -9.94
CA ILE A 188 9.95 -17.17 -10.95
C ILE A 188 11.28 -17.89 -10.85
N ASP A 189 11.83 -18.32 -11.99
CA ASP A 189 13.12 -18.99 -12.03
C ASP A 189 14.27 -18.02 -11.75
N ASN A 190 15.28 -18.50 -11.04
CA ASN A 190 16.53 -17.77 -10.86
C ASN A 190 17.18 -17.50 -12.23
N GLY A 191 17.72 -16.30 -12.41
CA GLY A 191 18.23 -15.87 -13.71
C GLY A 191 17.25 -15.04 -14.54
N PHE A 192 16.00 -14.87 -14.09
CA PHE A 192 15.07 -13.96 -14.76
C PHE A 192 15.62 -12.51 -14.74
N PRO A 193 15.75 -11.84 -15.91
CA PRO A 193 16.29 -10.49 -15.98
C PRO A 193 15.29 -9.47 -15.44
N ILE A 194 15.75 -8.62 -14.53
CA ILE A 194 14.95 -7.52 -13.99
C ILE A 194 15.27 -6.26 -14.79
N PHE A 195 14.29 -5.75 -15.53
CA PHE A 195 14.39 -4.49 -16.25
C PHE A 195 13.99 -3.29 -15.37
N GLU A 196 14.22 -2.06 -15.80
CA GLU A 196 13.67 -0.89 -15.11
C GLU A 196 12.14 -0.99 -15.02
N TYR A 197 11.59 -0.84 -13.82
CA TYR A 197 10.17 -0.98 -13.53
C TYR A 197 9.63 0.19 -12.71
N ASP A 198 8.33 0.44 -12.83
CA ASP A 198 7.57 1.37 -11.99
C ASP A 198 6.14 0.84 -11.80
N ARG A 199 5.30 1.60 -11.09
CA ARG A 199 3.91 1.30 -10.80
C ARG A 199 3.09 1.20 -12.08
N ALA A 200 2.17 0.23 -12.10
CA ALA A 200 1.33 -0.07 -13.24
C ALA A 200 0.67 1.19 -13.84
N LEU A 201 0.09 2.04 -13.02
CA LEU A 201 -0.64 3.24 -13.45
C LEU A 201 0.27 4.43 -13.85
N ARG A 202 1.60 4.30 -13.82
CA ARG A 202 2.53 5.38 -14.19
C ARG A 202 3.14 5.22 -15.57
N VAL A 203 3.40 3.99 -16.00
CA VAL A 203 4.28 3.73 -17.15
C VAL A 203 3.55 3.01 -18.28
N ARG A 204 4.10 3.15 -19.49
CA ARG A 204 3.85 2.23 -20.61
C ARG A 204 4.68 0.97 -20.38
N ARG A 205 4.04 -0.19 -20.45
CA ARG A 205 4.67 -1.48 -20.22
C ARG A 205 5.61 -1.86 -21.37
N TYR A 206 6.85 -2.17 -21.02
CA TYR A 206 7.77 -2.97 -21.81
C TYR A 206 7.51 -4.46 -21.52
N ILE A 207 7.46 -5.26 -22.58
CA ILE A 207 7.22 -6.70 -22.57
C ILE A 207 8.48 -7.35 -23.15
N PRO A 208 9.32 -7.98 -22.32
CA PRO A 208 10.51 -8.66 -22.81
C PRO A 208 10.13 -9.89 -23.64
N ASP A 209 10.97 -10.21 -24.62
CA ASP A 209 10.80 -11.39 -25.46
C ASP A 209 10.96 -12.69 -24.64
N GLU A 210 10.05 -13.64 -24.79
CA GLU A 210 10.07 -14.88 -24.01
C GLU A 210 11.32 -15.74 -24.26
N LYS A 211 11.86 -15.74 -25.48
CA LYS A 211 13.10 -16.47 -25.80
C LYS A 211 14.31 -15.83 -25.11
N PHE A 212 14.32 -14.51 -24.99
CA PHE A 212 15.35 -13.82 -24.21
C PHE A 212 15.30 -14.17 -22.73
N ILE A 213 14.09 -14.20 -22.15
CA ILE A 213 13.90 -14.63 -20.76
C ILE A 213 14.43 -16.06 -20.57
N GLN A 214 14.04 -16.99 -21.45
CA GLN A 214 14.49 -18.38 -21.36
C GLN A 214 16.01 -18.49 -21.51
N TYR A 215 16.61 -17.77 -22.47
CA TYR A 215 18.06 -17.71 -22.62
C TYR A 215 18.76 -17.24 -21.34
N SER A 216 18.24 -16.20 -20.68
CA SER A 216 18.80 -15.68 -19.44
C SER A 216 18.73 -16.70 -18.30
N VAL A 217 17.59 -17.37 -18.13
CA VAL A 217 17.41 -18.42 -17.11
C VAL A 217 18.33 -19.61 -17.39
N ASP A 218 18.40 -20.07 -18.64
CA ASP A 218 19.26 -21.18 -19.04
C ASP A 218 20.75 -20.84 -18.88
N ALA A 219 21.16 -19.62 -19.23
CA ALA A 219 22.53 -19.16 -19.04
C ALA A 219 22.88 -19.09 -17.55
N TYR A 220 21.97 -18.57 -16.73
CA TYR A 220 22.15 -18.47 -15.28
C TYR A 220 22.27 -19.84 -14.61
N SER A 221 21.44 -20.82 -15.01
CA SER A 221 21.47 -22.18 -14.43
C SER A 221 22.77 -22.94 -14.67
N LYS A 222 23.57 -22.53 -15.66
CA LYS A 222 24.90 -23.11 -15.96
C LYS A 222 26.01 -22.46 -15.13
N LEU A 223 25.73 -21.38 -14.41
CA LEU A 223 26.69 -20.72 -13.54
C LEU A 223 26.79 -21.46 -12.20
N GLY A 224 28.00 -21.51 -11.63
CA GLY A 224 28.23 -22.00 -10.28
C GLY A 224 27.80 -21.01 -9.20
N GLU A 225 28.20 -21.24 -7.95
CA GLU A 225 27.75 -20.44 -6.79
C GLU A 225 28.28 -18.99 -6.76
N ALA A 226 29.40 -18.70 -7.43
CA ALA A 226 30.01 -17.37 -7.47
C ALA A 226 29.63 -16.62 -8.76
N ILE A 227 28.47 -15.95 -8.75
CA ILE A 227 27.96 -15.22 -9.92
C ILE A 227 28.37 -13.74 -9.85
N ASP A 228 29.22 -13.30 -10.78
CA ASP A 228 29.37 -11.88 -11.07
C ASP A 228 28.14 -11.38 -11.84
N LYS A 229 27.18 -10.81 -11.09
CA LYS A 229 25.96 -10.24 -11.68
C LYS A 229 26.25 -9.13 -12.69
N THR A 230 27.34 -8.38 -12.52
CA THR A 230 27.68 -7.26 -13.40
C THR A 230 28.11 -7.79 -14.77
N GLU A 231 29.00 -8.78 -14.76
CA GLU A 231 29.45 -9.45 -15.98
C GLU A 231 28.28 -10.18 -16.67
N PHE A 232 27.45 -10.87 -15.90
CA PHE A 232 26.29 -11.56 -16.44
C PHE A 232 25.30 -10.60 -17.11
N ILE A 233 24.97 -9.47 -16.45
CA ILE A 233 24.10 -8.43 -17.04
C ILE A 233 24.74 -7.86 -18.31
N LYS A 234 26.06 -7.63 -18.33
CA LYS A 234 26.76 -7.17 -19.53
C LYS A 234 26.57 -8.13 -20.70
N ASN A 235 26.78 -9.43 -20.49
CA ASN A 235 26.61 -10.46 -21.52
C ASN A 235 25.16 -10.56 -22.01
N LEU A 236 24.18 -10.34 -21.13
CA LEU A 236 22.77 -10.30 -21.51
C LEU A 236 22.44 -9.09 -22.38
N ASN A 237 23.02 -7.91 -22.11
CA ASN A 237 22.79 -6.71 -22.92
C ASN A 237 23.25 -6.89 -24.37
N ASP A 238 24.34 -7.63 -24.61
CA ASP A 238 24.79 -7.94 -25.98
C ASP A 238 23.76 -8.77 -26.75
N LYS A 239 23.06 -9.67 -26.05
CA LYS A 239 22.01 -10.54 -26.62
C LYS A 239 20.65 -9.87 -26.77
N LEU A 240 20.38 -8.81 -26.00
CA LEU A 240 19.09 -8.11 -26.01
C LEU A 240 18.77 -7.49 -27.38
N ASN A 241 19.79 -7.13 -28.18
CA ASN A 241 19.59 -6.61 -29.54
C ASN A 241 18.95 -7.64 -30.49
N GLU A 242 19.15 -8.94 -30.26
CA GLU A 242 18.54 -10.02 -31.03
C GLU A 242 17.07 -10.25 -30.64
N PHE A 243 16.69 -9.80 -29.43
CA PHE A 243 15.38 -10.03 -28.82
C PHE A 243 14.87 -8.76 -28.13
N PRO A 244 14.53 -7.71 -28.89
CA PRO A 244 14.32 -6.36 -28.36
C PRO A 244 13.04 -6.21 -27.52
N GLY A 245 12.19 -7.24 -27.43
CA GLY A 245 10.88 -7.17 -26.80
C GLY A 245 9.94 -6.21 -27.54
N CYS A 246 8.87 -5.78 -26.87
CA CYS A 246 7.96 -4.78 -27.41
C CYS A 246 7.38 -3.90 -26.30
N PHE A 247 6.81 -2.76 -26.69
CA PHE A 247 6.00 -1.93 -25.81
C PHE A 247 4.52 -2.22 -26.06
N GLU A 248 3.72 -2.17 -25.01
CA GLU A 248 2.27 -2.22 -25.16
C GLU A 248 1.77 -1.05 -26.03
N SER A 249 0.71 -1.29 -26.81
CA SER A 249 0.06 -0.26 -27.61
C SER A 249 -0.69 0.75 -26.73
N ASP A 250 -1.10 1.88 -27.31
CA ASP A 250 -1.96 2.85 -26.61
C ASP A 250 -3.28 2.22 -26.17
N ALA A 251 -3.86 1.36 -27.02
CA ALA A 251 -5.08 0.63 -26.72
C ALA A 251 -4.89 -0.35 -25.55
N ASP A 252 -3.79 -1.10 -25.55
CA ASP A 252 -3.48 -2.05 -24.47
C ASP A 252 -3.22 -1.34 -23.14
N MET A 253 -2.50 -0.21 -23.17
CA MET A 253 -2.26 0.62 -21.99
C MET A 253 -3.59 1.16 -21.43
N HIS A 254 -4.47 1.66 -22.30
CA HIS A 254 -5.79 2.14 -21.90
C HIS A 254 -6.66 1.02 -21.32
N ASN A 255 -6.68 -0.16 -21.96
CA ASN A 255 -7.40 -1.34 -21.45
C ASN A 255 -6.88 -1.76 -20.07
N ARG A 256 -5.57 -1.72 -19.88
CA ARG A 256 -4.93 -2.01 -18.60
C ARG A 256 -5.27 -0.98 -17.52
N TYR A 257 -5.29 0.31 -17.85
CA TYR A 257 -5.73 1.35 -16.90
C TYR A 257 -7.23 1.21 -16.57
N THR A 258 -8.05 0.87 -17.54
CA THR A 258 -9.48 0.59 -17.34
C THR A 258 -9.68 -0.62 -16.44
N TYR A 259 -8.91 -1.70 -16.64
CA TYR A 259 -8.89 -2.84 -15.72
C TYR A 259 -8.48 -2.43 -14.29
N GLU A 260 -7.41 -1.65 -14.15
CA GLU A 260 -6.96 -1.18 -12.84
C GLU A 260 -7.99 -0.30 -12.12
N LEU A 261 -8.76 0.51 -12.85
CA LEU A 261 -9.58 1.56 -12.27
C LEU A 261 -11.08 1.25 -12.29
N ALA A 262 -11.61 0.87 -13.45
CA ALA A 262 -13.03 0.58 -13.67
C ALA A 262 -13.42 -0.78 -13.07
N GLU A 263 -12.62 -1.83 -13.33
CA GLU A 263 -12.94 -3.16 -12.82
C GLU A 263 -12.78 -3.24 -11.30
N SER A 264 -11.76 -2.56 -10.75
CA SER A 264 -11.62 -2.39 -9.30
C SER A 264 -12.88 -1.75 -8.69
N LYS A 265 -13.33 -0.63 -9.26
CA LYS A 265 -14.55 0.06 -8.83
C LYS A 265 -15.76 -0.88 -8.90
N ARG A 266 -16.01 -1.49 -10.06
CA ARG A 266 -17.15 -2.37 -10.31
C ARG A 266 -17.21 -3.53 -9.29
N ILE A 267 -16.09 -4.21 -9.04
CA ILE A 267 -16.04 -5.34 -8.10
C ILE A 267 -16.37 -4.88 -6.68
N ILE A 268 -15.79 -3.77 -6.22
CA ILE A 268 -16.02 -3.26 -4.87
C ILE A 268 -17.49 -2.84 -4.72
N GLU A 269 -18.04 -2.13 -5.70
CA GLU A 269 -19.44 -1.68 -5.68
C GLU A 269 -20.41 -2.87 -5.67
N GLU A 270 -20.15 -3.91 -6.47
CA GLU A 270 -20.95 -5.14 -6.50
C GLU A 270 -20.89 -5.88 -5.16
N LYS A 271 -19.68 -6.14 -4.66
CA LYS A 271 -19.46 -6.95 -3.44
C LYS A 271 -19.99 -6.27 -2.19
N LEU A 272 -19.95 -4.93 -2.15
CA LEU A 272 -20.28 -4.16 -0.95
C LEU A 272 -21.58 -3.34 -1.10
N SER A 273 -22.23 -3.37 -2.26
CA SER A 273 -23.49 -2.65 -2.53
C SER A 273 -23.43 -1.17 -2.15
N LYS A 274 -22.32 -0.49 -2.48
CA LYS A 274 -22.06 0.92 -2.19
C LYS A 274 -21.36 1.61 -3.36
N PRO A 275 -21.46 2.94 -3.52
CA PRO A 275 -20.71 3.67 -4.54
C PRO A 275 -19.24 3.84 -4.17
N VAL A 276 -18.33 3.67 -5.13
CA VAL A 276 -16.89 3.88 -4.95
C VAL A 276 -16.47 5.15 -5.69
N ASP A 277 -16.19 6.17 -4.90
CA ASP A 277 -15.96 7.53 -5.38
C ASP A 277 -14.50 7.96 -5.30
N PHE A 278 -13.66 7.22 -4.57
CA PHE A 278 -12.29 7.62 -4.25
C PHE A 278 -11.27 6.60 -4.74
N ILE A 279 -10.20 7.10 -5.37
CA ILE A 279 -9.04 6.32 -5.77
C ILE A 279 -7.79 6.76 -4.99
N CYS A 280 -7.15 5.81 -4.34
CA CYS A 280 -5.81 5.96 -3.85
C CYS A 280 -4.83 5.34 -4.85
N TRP A 281 -3.82 6.09 -5.32
CA TRP A 281 -2.85 5.57 -6.28
C TRP A 281 -1.81 4.65 -5.61
N PRO A 282 -1.67 3.36 -6.02
CA PRO A 282 -0.60 2.47 -5.56
C PRO A 282 0.78 3.11 -5.57
N GLY A 283 1.39 3.26 -4.39
CA GLY A 283 2.70 3.92 -4.23
C GLY A 283 2.76 5.35 -4.78
N GLY A 284 1.63 6.02 -4.98
CA GLY A 284 1.53 7.30 -5.64
C GLY A 284 1.95 7.28 -7.12
N GLY A 285 1.76 6.13 -7.79
CA GLY A 285 1.98 5.83 -9.21
C GLY A 285 0.82 6.25 -10.09
N PHE A 286 1.02 7.31 -10.88
CA PHE A 286 0.03 7.80 -11.84
C PHE A 286 0.70 8.68 -12.90
N ASN A 287 0.03 8.87 -14.04
CA ASN A 287 0.35 9.84 -15.09
C ASN A 287 -0.93 10.51 -15.62
N GLN A 288 -0.83 11.34 -16.66
CA GLN A 288 -2.00 12.02 -17.24
C GLN A 288 -3.04 11.03 -17.79
N SER A 289 -2.62 10.04 -18.58
CA SER A 289 -3.54 9.06 -19.18
C SER A 289 -4.29 8.23 -18.13
N SER A 290 -3.64 7.85 -17.01
CA SER A 290 -4.35 7.17 -15.91
C SER A 290 -5.34 8.08 -15.19
N ILE A 291 -5.04 9.39 -15.10
CA ILE A 291 -5.97 10.38 -14.54
C ILE A 291 -7.18 10.53 -15.46
N ASP A 292 -6.98 10.57 -16.78
CA ASP A 292 -8.07 10.70 -17.75
C ASP A 292 -9.01 9.49 -17.66
N VAL A 293 -8.48 8.28 -17.57
CA VAL A 293 -9.29 7.08 -17.31
C VAL A 293 -10.00 7.16 -15.95
N ALA A 294 -9.37 7.68 -14.90
CA ALA A 294 -10.06 7.86 -13.61
C ALA A 294 -11.26 8.83 -13.70
N LYS A 295 -11.19 9.85 -14.57
CA LYS A 295 -12.31 10.75 -14.86
C LYS A 295 -13.41 10.04 -15.65
N GLU A 296 -13.04 9.25 -16.66
CA GLU A 296 -13.99 8.43 -17.45
C GLU A 296 -14.77 7.43 -16.56
N VAL A 297 -14.08 6.83 -15.59
CA VAL A 297 -14.65 5.93 -14.56
C VAL A 297 -15.47 6.67 -13.49
N ASN A 298 -15.49 8.01 -13.55
CA ASN A 298 -16.22 8.88 -12.65
C ASN A 298 -15.82 8.73 -11.18
N TYR A 299 -14.51 8.70 -10.91
CA TYR A 299 -14.01 8.93 -9.55
C TYR A 299 -14.16 10.42 -9.19
N LYS A 300 -14.74 10.71 -8.03
CA LYS A 300 -14.94 12.09 -7.54
C LYS A 300 -13.64 12.74 -7.07
N ALA A 301 -12.80 11.95 -6.40
CA ALA A 301 -11.48 12.42 -5.97
C ALA A 301 -10.42 11.33 -6.01
N MET A 302 -9.17 11.78 -6.13
CA MET A 302 -7.98 10.96 -6.03
C MET A 302 -7.08 11.42 -4.90
N THR A 303 -6.21 10.54 -4.39
CA THR A 303 -5.24 10.92 -3.36
C THR A 303 -3.83 11.07 -3.93
N ALA A 304 -3.28 12.29 -3.94
CA ALA A 304 -1.90 12.55 -4.31
C ALA A 304 -1.33 13.80 -3.62
N SER A 305 -0.01 13.88 -3.50
CA SER A 305 0.63 15.09 -2.95
C SER A 305 0.54 16.25 -3.93
N ASP A 306 0.22 17.45 -3.44
CA ASP A 306 0.03 18.64 -4.27
C ASP A 306 1.24 18.92 -5.16
N LYS A 307 2.45 18.64 -4.67
CA LYS A 307 3.69 18.79 -5.45
C LYS A 307 3.72 17.93 -6.72
N LYS A 308 3.16 16.71 -6.68
CA LYS A 308 3.14 15.81 -7.83
C LYS A 308 2.11 16.23 -8.89
N ILE A 309 1.09 17.00 -8.50
CA ILE A 309 -0.03 17.36 -9.38
C ILE A 309 0.19 18.67 -10.14
N LYS A 310 1.12 19.53 -9.71
CA LYS A 310 1.35 20.85 -10.32
C LYS A 310 1.51 20.86 -11.84
N SER A 311 1.91 19.75 -12.46
CA SER A 311 2.14 19.62 -13.91
C SER A 311 1.08 18.79 -14.65
N LEU A 312 -0.03 18.42 -14.00
CA LEU A 312 -1.04 17.50 -14.55
C LEU A 312 -2.41 18.17 -14.59
N ASN A 313 -3.21 17.84 -15.61
CA ASN A 313 -4.58 18.31 -15.71
C ASN A 313 -5.51 17.43 -14.86
N THR A 314 -5.94 17.98 -13.73
CA THR A 314 -6.89 17.34 -12.81
C THR A 314 -8.26 18.00 -12.82
N GLU A 315 -8.56 18.84 -13.82
CA GLU A 315 -9.91 19.38 -13.98
C GLU A 315 -10.94 18.25 -14.05
N GLY A 316 -12.03 18.37 -13.30
CA GLY A 316 -13.07 17.35 -13.18
C GLY A 316 -12.82 16.26 -12.13
N ILE A 317 -11.67 16.23 -11.45
CA ILE A 317 -11.41 15.29 -10.34
C ILE A 317 -10.67 15.97 -9.19
N LEU A 318 -11.20 15.87 -7.97
CA LEU A 318 -10.59 16.51 -6.80
C LEU A 318 -9.30 15.79 -6.37
N ASN A 319 -8.37 16.54 -5.79
CA ASN A 319 -7.18 15.96 -5.16
C ASN A 319 -7.24 16.06 -3.64
N ILE A 320 -6.97 14.93 -2.98
CA ILE A 320 -6.89 14.81 -1.53
C ILE A 320 -5.44 14.52 -1.15
N SER A 321 -4.74 15.54 -0.65
CA SER A 321 -3.38 15.35 -0.14
C SER A 321 -3.41 14.70 1.25
N ARG A 322 -2.60 13.65 1.41
CA ARG A 322 -2.53 12.83 2.63
C ARG A 322 -1.15 12.93 3.28
N ASN A 323 -1.13 12.90 4.61
CA ASN A 323 0.10 12.89 5.40
C ASN A 323 0.35 11.48 5.92
N ALA A 324 1.48 10.89 5.54
CA ALA A 324 1.89 9.57 5.99
C ALA A 324 2.22 9.56 7.48
N MET A 325 1.58 8.67 8.24
CA MET A 325 1.84 8.49 9.67
C MET A 325 2.85 7.37 9.93
N THR A 326 2.93 6.38 9.03
CA THR A 326 3.72 5.15 9.23
C THR A 326 5.09 5.17 8.53
N SER A 327 5.20 5.75 7.33
CA SER A 327 6.42 5.70 6.49
C SER A 327 7.64 6.48 7.03
N PHE A 328 7.52 7.12 8.20
CA PHE A 328 8.61 7.84 8.87
C PHE A 328 9.01 7.22 10.21
N ILE A 329 8.41 6.08 10.59
CA ILE A 329 8.73 5.30 11.79
C ILE A 329 10.07 4.54 11.62
N GLN A 330 10.60 4.44 10.39
CA GLN A 330 11.94 3.93 10.13
C GLN A 330 12.68 4.73 9.05
N THR A 331 13.95 5.01 9.32
CA THR A 331 14.94 5.31 8.27
C THR A 331 15.72 4.03 7.98
N PRO A 332 16.37 3.88 6.82
CA PRO A 332 17.13 2.66 6.44
C PRO A 332 18.26 2.25 7.41
N LYS A 333 18.46 3.00 8.50
CA LYS A 333 19.54 2.83 9.46
C LYS A 333 19.11 2.57 10.90
N ARG A 334 17.84 2.18 11.20
CA ARG A 334 17.35 1.50 12.44
C ARG A 334 15.89 1.87 12.80
N ASP A 335 15.29 1.01 13.63
CA ASP A 335 13.90 0.93 14.10
C ASP A 335 13.45 2.03 15.10
N HIS A 336 13.76 3.30 14.80
CA HIS A 336 14.02 4.28 15.85
C HIS A 336 12.85 4.89 16.67
N TYR A 337 11.59 4.50 16.47
CA TYR A 337 10.48 5.19 17.19
C TYR A 337 9.31 4.31 17.60
N ILE A 338 9.38 3.00 17.32
CA ILE A 338 8.27 2.03 17.54
C ILE A 338 7.87 1.91 19.02
N LYS A 339 8.69 2.39 19.95
CA LYS A 339 8.40 2.34 21.39
C LYS A 339 7.86 3.64 21.99
N ASN A 340 7.81 4.75 21.23
CA ASN A 340 7.40 6.04 21.80
C ASN A 340 5.94 6.41 21.51
N PRO A 341 4.99 6.22 22.44
CA PRO A 341 3.55 6.44 22.19
C PRO A 341 3.22 7.89 21.82
N GLN A 342 4.04 8.84 22.28
CA GLN A 342 3.81 10.26 22.00
C GLN A 342 4.33 10.70 20.62
N PHE A 343 5.08 9.86 19.91
CA PHE A 343 5.71 10.25 18.65
C PHE A 343 4.67 10.50 17.56
N LEU A 344 3.65 9.64 17.42
CA LEU A 344 2.59 9.83 16.43
C LEU A 344 1.74 11.05 16.70
N VAL A 345 1.41 11.31 17.97
CA VAL A 345 0.73 12.56 18.36
C VAL A 345 1.58 13.77 17.99
N THR A 346 2.91 13.69 18.17
CA THR A 346 3.83 14.76 17.80
C THR A 346 3.91 14.93 16.28
N LEU A 347 3.90 13.84 15.52
CA LEU A 347 3.85 13.84 14.05
C LEU A 347 2.54 14.46 13.55
N PHE A 348 1.39 14.07 14.10
CA PHE A 348 0.10 14.69 13.80
C PHE A 348 0.13 16.20 14.08
N LYS A 349 0.63 16.62 15.26
CA LYS A 349 0.78 18.04 15.60
C LYS A 349 1.75 18.76 14.66
N TYR A 350 2.80 18.10 14.18
CA TYR A 350 3.70 18.67 13.18
C TYR A 350 2.99 18.97 11.85
N HIS A 351 2.16 18.04 11.37
CA HIS A 351 1.42 18.19 10.12
C HIS A 351 0.27 19.21 10.22
N ASN A 352 -0.33 19.35 11.41
CA ASN A 352 -1.48 20.22 11.63
C ASN A 352 -1.15 21.56 12.31
N GLY A 353 0.09 21.75 12.79
CA GLY A 353 0.42 22.81 13.74
C GLY A 353 1.38 23.89 13.25
N SER A 354 1.57 24.89 14.11
CA SER A 354 2.46 26.03 13.90
C SER A 354 3.95 25.66 13.88
N VAL A 355 4.82 26.65 13.62
CA VAL A 355 6.28 26.51 13.65
C VAL A 355 6.80 25.83 14.93
N LEU A 356 6.17 26.07 16.10
CA LEU A 356 6.53 25.40 17.36
C LEU A 356 6.36 23.87 17.30
N SER A 357 5.30 23.38 16.67
CA SER A 357 5.09 21.94 16.50
C SER A 357 6.19 21.31 15.62
N LYS A 358 6.73 22.08 14.67
CA LYS A 358 7.88 21.68 13.85
C LYS A 358 9.15 21.54 14.67
N TYR A 359 9.44 22.50 15.55
CA TYR A 359 10.59 22.39 16.46
C TYR A 359 10.45 21.22 17.42
N LYS A 360 9.29 21.06 18.05
CA LYS A 360 9.03 19.95 18.98
C LYS A 360 9.19 18.59 18.30
N TYR A 361 8.66 18.44 17.08
CA TYR A 361 8.85 17.23 16.29
C TYR A 361 10.32 16.97 15.95
N ARG A 362 11.05 17.98 15.46
CA ARG A 362 12.48 17.84 15.12
C ARG A 362 13.32 17.45 16.33
N LEU A 363 13.10 18.10 17.47
CA LEU A 363 13.80 17.79 18.74
C LEU A 363 13.47 16.38 19.22
N ARG A 364 12.18 16.01 19.23
CA ARG A 364 11.76 14.67 19.66
C ARG A 364 12.32 13.59 18.74
N LYS A 365 12.26 13.81 17.42
CA LYS A 365 12.86 12.92 16.43
C LYS A 365 14.36 12.77 16.68
N LEU A 366 15.09 13.87 16.85
CA LEU A 366 16.53 13.82 17.12
C LEU A 366 16.85 13.07 18.43
N SER A 367 16.08 13.32 19.50
CA SER A 367 16.27 12.64 20.79
C SER A 367 16.12 11.12 20.68
N LEU A 368 15.17 10.66 19.87
CA LEU A 368 14.92 9.24 19.67
C LEU A 368 16.01 8.60 18.78
N ILE A 369 16.50 9.29 17.74
CA ILE A 369 17.69 8.87 16.97
C ILE A 369 18.92 8.68 17.87
N VAL A 370 19.14 9.59 18.82
CA VAL A 370 20.27 9.50 19.74
C VAL A 370 20.09 8.32 20.70
N PHE A 371 18.89 8.14 21.24
CA PHE A 371 18.60 7.05 22.17
C PHE A 371 18.90 5.69 21.56
N ASP A 372 18.39 5.39 20.37
CA ASP A 372 18.63 4.09 19.71
C ASP A 372 20.02 3.96 19.05
N LYS A 373 20.85 5.00 19.14
CA LYS A 373 22.28 4.89 18.84
C LYS A 373 23.08 4.43 20.05
N LEU A 374 22.62 4.76 21.25
CA LEU A 374 23.28 4.51 22.52
C LEU A 374 22.82 3.21 23.18
N PHE A 375 21.60 2.76 22.87
CA PHE A 375 20.97 1.53 23.33
C PHE A 375 20.49 0.72 22.12
#